data_AF-A0A8J8Q5X4-F1
#
_entry.id   AF-A0A8J8Q5X4-F1
#
_cell.length_a   1.000
_cell.length_b   1.000
_cell.length_c   1.000
_cell.angle_alpha   90.00
_cell.angle_beta   90.00
_cell.angle_gamma   90.00
#
_symmetry.space_group_name_H-M   'P 1'
#
loop_
_entity.id
_entity.type
_entity.pdbx_description
1 polymer ?
#
loop_
_entity_poly.entity_id
_entity_poly.type
_entity_poly.pdbx_seq_one_letter_code
_entity_poly.pdbx_strand_id
1 'polypeptide(L)'
;MSNILLAAIIGIPLAWHLGITAFVYYDSGRVGLEPPKKWAAITFFVPLFGFFIYIFERSELDYDPESDPYKGNNYNIHPSRADDAPLPSRGDDRELPDEETRRSDEQVQRSNERAQRRDE
;
A
#
# COMPACT_ATOMS: atom_id res chain seq x y z
N MET A 1 -26.14 17.01 -7.51
CA MET A 1 -26.25 16.12 -8.69
C MET A 1 -27.72 15.92 -9.01
N SER A 2 -28.10 15.86 -10.29
CA SER A 2 -29.49 15.55 -10.66
C SER A 2 -29.78 14.06 -10.39
N ASN A 3 -30.96 13.75 -9.85
CA ASN A 3 -31.36 12.38 -9.52
C ASN A 3 -31.36 11.47 -10.76
N ILE A 4 -31.71 12.02 -11.93
CA ILE A 4 -31.69 11.31 -13.22
C ILE A 4 -30.25 10.92 -13.59
N LEU A 5 -29.29 11.84 -13.42
CA LEU A 5 -27.89 11.54 -13.70
C LEU A 5 -27.34 10.48 -12.75
N LEU A 6 -27.66 10.56 -11.45
CA LEU A 6 -27.29 9.53 -10.48
C LEU A 6 -27.86 8.16 -10.86
N ALA A 7 -29.15 8.12 -11.23
CA ALA A 7 -29.81 6.91 -11.69
C ALA A 7 -29.16 6.35 -12.97
N ALA A 8 -28.72 7.19 -13.89
CA ALA A 8 -28.02 6.75 -15.09
C ALA A 8 -26.63 6.18 -14.76
N ILE A 9 -25.86 6.87 -13.90
CA ILE A 9 -24.50 6.46 -13.50
C ILE A 9 -24.51 5.10 -12.79
N ILE A 10 -25.52 4.83 -11.97
CA ILE A 10 -25.62 3.58 -11.22
C ILE A 10 -26.38 2.52 -12.02
N GLY A 11 -27.52 2.90 -12.60
CA GLY A 11 -28.46 1.98 -13.22
C GLY A 11 -27.96 1.38 -14.53
N ILE A 12 -27.30 2.16 -15.40
CA ILE A 12 -26.81 1.65 -16.68
C ILE A 12 -25.74 0.57 -16.46
N PRO A 13 -24.69 0.78 -15.64
CA PRO A 13 -23.70 -0.26 -15.37
C PRO A 13 -24.31 -1.50 -14.70
N LEU A 14 -25.25 -1.33 -13.76
CA LEU A 14 -25.92 -2.46 -13.12
C LEU A 14 -26.74 -3.28 -14.12
N ALA A 15 -27.54 -2.62 -14.96
CA ALA A 15 -28.33 -3.28 -15.99
C ALA A 15 -27.43 -4.02 -17.00
N TRP A 16 -26.33 -3.39 -17.41
CA TRP A 16 -25.35 -3.99 -18.30
C TRP A 16 -24.70 -5.23 -17.69
N HIS A 17 -24.29 -5.16 -16.42
CA HIS A 17 -23.67 -6.27 -15.70
C HIS A 17 -24.63 -7.46 -15.53
N LEU A 18 -25.89 -7.17 -15.18
CA LEU A 18 -26.94 -8.19 -15.09
C LEU A 18 -27.23 -8.83 -16.46
N GLY A 19 -27.25 -8.02 -17.53
CA GLY A 19 -27.39 -8.51 -18.90
C GLY A 19 -26.29 -9.49 -19.30
N ILE A 20 -25.03 -9.16 -19.02
CA ILE A 20 -23.89 -10.05 -19.25
C ILE A 20 -24.01 -11.33 -18.41
N THR A 21 -24.37 -11.20 -17.13
CA THR A 21 -24.52 -12.36 -16.23
C THR A 21 -25.59 -13.33 -16.75
N ALA A 22 -26.74 -12.81 -17.19
CA ALA A 22 -27.80 -13.61 -17.79
C ALA A 22 -27.36 -14.24 -19.11
N PHE A 23 -26.63 -13.51 -19.94
CA PHE A 23 -26.05 -14.03 -21.19
C PHE A 23 -25.09 -15.20 -20.91
N VAL A 24 -24.17 -15.06 -19.95
CA VAL A 24 -23.24 -16.13 -19.56
C VAL A 24 -23.99 -17.36 -19.06
N TYR A 25 -25.04 -17.18 -18.24
CA TYR A 25 -25.86 -18.30 -17.78
C TYR A 25 -26.50 -19.06 -18.95
N TYR A 26 -27.04 -18.35 -19.94
CA TYR A 26 -27.65 -18.94 -21.12
C TYR A 26 -26.61 -19.61 -22.04
N ASP A 27 -25.51 -18.92 -22.33
CA ASP A 27 -24.50 -19.36 -23.27
C ASP A 27 -23.69 -20.55 -22.72
N SER A 28 -23.33 -20.53 -21.43
CA SER A 28 -22.60 -21.63 -20.80
C SER A 28 -23.31 -22.98 -20.89
N GLY A 29 -24.65 -23.00 -20.85
CA GLY A 29 -25.43 -24.20 -21.09
C GLY A 29 -25.39 -24.68 -22.55
N ARG A 30 -25.25 -23.77 -23.52
CA ARG A 30 -25.17 -24.10 -24.95
C ARG A 30 -23.79 -24.57 -25.38
N VAL A 31 -22.74 -24.03 -24.78
CA VAL A 31 -21.34 -24.36 -25.12
C VAL A 31 -20.75 -25.50 -24.28
N GLY A 32 -21.54 -26.13 -23.40
CA GLY A 32 -21.11 -27.28 -22.59
C GLY A 32 -20.31 -26.92 -21.34
N LEU A 33 -20.38 -25.67 -20.87
CA LEU A 33 -19.74 -25.20 -19.65
C LEU A 33 -20.61 -25.50 -18.42
N GLU A 34 -20.57 -26.74 -17.96
CA GLU A 34 -21.37 -27.18 -16.81
C GLU A 34 -20.67 -26.98 -15.44
N PRO A 35 -21.43 -26.67 -14.37
CA PRO A 35 -22.82 -26.21 -14.41
C PRO A 35 -22.93 -24.72 -14.78
N PRO A 36 -23.93 -24.27 -15.56
CA PRO A 36 -24.11 -22.87 -15.95
C PRO A 36 -24.15 -21.87 -14.79
N LYS A 37 -24.72 -22.32 -13.66
CA LYS A 37 -24.81 -21.54 -12.41
C LYS A 37 -23.44 -21.12 -11.86
N LYS A 38 -22.42 -21.98 -12.00
CA LYS A 38 -21.04 -21.68 -11.55
C LYS A 38 -20.49 -20.49 -12.30
N TRP A 39 -20.61 -20.50 -13.63
CA TRP A 39 -20.10 -19.43 -14.48
C TRP A 39 -20.85 -18.12 -14.29
N ALA A 40 -22.18 -18.18 -14.19
CA ALA A 40 -22.98 -17.02 -13.86
C ALA A 40 -22.60 -16.42 -12.50
N ALA A 41 -22.38 -17.24 -11.48
CA ALA A 41 -21.93 -16.77 -10.16
C ALA A 41 -20.56 -16.10 -10.23
N ILE A 42 -19.59 -16.71 -10.94
CA ILE A 42 -18.27 -16.10 -11.13
C ILE A 42 -18.42 -14.73 -11.79
N THR A 43 -19.11 -14.64 -12.93
CA THR A 43 -19.33 -13.37 -13.64
C THR A 43 -20.02 -12.33 -12.75
N PHE A 44 -21.02 -12.73 -11.96
CA PHE A 44 -21.76 -11.83 -11.09
C PHE A 44 -20.88 -11.25 -9.97
N PHE A 45 -20.06 -12.08 -9.32
CA PHE A 45 -19.31 -11.70 -8.12
C PHE A 45 -17.92 -11.11 -8.39
N VAL A 46 -17.36 -11.26 -9.60
CA VAL A 46 -16.04 -10.71 -9.95
C VAL A 46 -15.87 -9.22 -9.59
N PRO A 47 -16.84 -8.32 -9.84
CA PRO A 47 -16.70 -6.91 -9.47
C PRO A 47 -16.50 -6.66 -7.97
N LEU A 48 -16.92 -7.59 -7.10
CA LEU A 48 -16.73 -7.45 -5.65
C LEU A 48 -15.25 -7.43 -5.28
N PHE A 49 -14.39 -8.12 -6.01
CA PHE A 49 -12.95 -8.09 -5.73
C PHE A 49 -12.38 -6.68 -5.89
N GLY A 50 -12.79 -5.94 -6.93
CA GLY A 50 -12.39 -4.54 -7.10
C GLY A 50 -12.88 -3.65 -5.95
N PHE A 51 -14.11 -3.90 -5.47
CA PHE A 51 -14.65 -3.20 -4.30
C PHE A 51 -13.88 -3.52 -3.01
N PHE A 52 -13.54 -4.79 -2.76
CA PHE A 52 -12.75 -5.17 -1.60
C PHE A 52 -11.33 -4.60 -1.67
N ILE A 53 -10.68 -4.63 -2.83
CA ILE A 53 -9.37 -3.99 -3.04
C ILE A 53 -9.43 -2.51 -2.64
N TYR A 54 -10.46 -1.78 -3.08
CA TYR A 54 -10.65 -0.38 -2.69
C TYR A 54 -10.80 -0.20 -1.17
N ILE A 55 -11.58 -1.07 -0.49
CA ILE A 55 -11.73 -1.01 0.97
C ILE A 55 -10.40 -1.28 1.67
N PHE A 56 -9.67 -2.33 1.26
CA PHE A 56 -8.39 -2.69 1.87
C PHE A 56 -7.36 -1.58 1.68
N GLU A 57 -7.21 -1.07 0.45
CA GLU A 57 -6.34 0.07 0.16
C GLU A 57 -6.73 1.31 0.98
N ARG A 58 -8.03 1.59 1.11
CA ARG A 58 -8.52 2.70 1.93
C ARG A 58 -8.17 2.51 3.41
N SER A 59 -8.23 1.28 3.93
CA SER A 59 -7.92 1.01 5.33
C SER A 59 -6.44 1.18 5.67
N GLU A 60 -5.54 1.05 4.69
CA GLU A 60 -4.10 1.33 4.87
C GLU A 60 -3.81 2.83 5.03
N LEU A 61 -4.72 3.71 4.60
CA LEU A 61 -4.56 5.16 4.73
C LEU A 61 -4.93 5.70 6.12
N ASP A 62 -5.60 4.90 6.96
CA ASP A 62 -6.03 5.31 8.30
C ASP A 62 -4.95 5.00 9.34
N TYR A 63 -3.71 5.41 9.05
CA TYR A 63 -2.59 5.30 9.98
C TYR A 63 -2.63 6.50 10.94
N ASP A 64 -2.83 6.21 12.24
CA ASP A 64 -2.67 7.21 13.29
C ASP A 64 -1.25 7.13 13.87
N PRO A 65 -0.36 8.08 13.51
CA PRO A 65 0.99 8.09 14.01
C PRO A 65 1.01 8.20 15.55
N GLU A 66 0.12 8.96 16.17
CA GLU A 66 0.13 9.14 17.64
C GLU A 66 -0.14 7.84 18.41
N SER A 67 -0.83 6.90 17.78
CA SER A 67 -1.12 5.58 18.36
C SER A 67 -0.08 4.50 18.05
N ASP A 68 0.87 4.77 17.13
CA ASP A 68 1.84 3.78 16.69
C ASP A 68 2.96 3.58 17.74
N PRO A 69 3.08 2.39 18.36
CA PRO A 69 4.13 2.09 19.34
C PRO A 69 5.55 2.10 18.75
N TYR A 70 5.69 2.14 17.43
CA TYR A 70 6.95 2.25 16.71
C TYR A 70 7.22 3.66 16.18
N LYS A 71 6.32 4.62 16.42
CA LYS A 71 6.54 6.03 16.04
C LYS A 71 7.83 6.57 16.68
N GLY A 72 8.77 6.98 15.83
CA GLY A 72 10.04 7.58 16.25
C GLY A 72 11.08 6.61 16.80
N ASN A 73 10.80 5.31 16.88
CA ASN A 73 11.80 4.32 17.25
C ASN A 73 12.67 4.00 16.04
N ASN A 74 13.97 4.34 16.13
CA ASN A 74 14.98 3.66 15.35
C ASN A 74 14.89 2.18 15.71
N TYR A 75 14.49 1.35 14.74
CA TYR A 75 14.46 -0.09 14.86
C TYR A 75 15.79 -0.56 15.49
N ASN A 76 15.76 -1.62 16.31
CA ASN A 76 17.01 -2.28 16.73
C ASN A 76 17.60 -2.96 15.50
N ILE A 77 18.26 -2.19 14.65
CA ILE A 77 18.97 -2.70 13.50
C ILE A 77 20.14 -3.49 14.07
N HIS A 78 20.23 -4.78 13.71
CA HIS A 78 21.37 -5.59 14.09
C HIS A 78 22.66 -4.87 13.65
N PRO A 79 23.72 -4.81 14.47
CA PRO A 79 24.91 -4.00 14.17
C PRO A 79 25.51 -4.25 12.78
N SER A 80 25.38 -5.49 12.28
CA SER A 80 25.83 -5.87 10.93
C SER A 80 25.00 -5.31 9.77
N ARG A 81 23.88 -4.64 10.05
CA ARG A 81 22.93 -4.09 9.06
C ARG A 81 22.59 -2.62 9.33
N ALA A 82 23.24 -1.99 10.32
CA ALA A 82 22.98 -0.60 10.69
C ALA A 82 23.22 0.37 9.50
N ASP A 83 24.13 0.00 8.59
CA ASP A 83 24.45 0.77 7.39
C ASP A 83 23.47 0.53 6.22
N ASP A 84 22.56 -0.45 6.31
CA ASP A 84 21.63 -0.82 5.22
C ASP A 84 20.32 0.02 5.22
N ALA A 85 20.10 0.93 6.17
CA ALA A 85 18.90 1.76 6.25
C ALA A 85 19.24 3.26 6.34
N PRO A 86 18.72 4.05 5.39
CA PRO A 86 17.46 4.72 5.70
C PRO A 86 16.53 4.68 4.48
N LEU A 87 15.60 3.73 4.45
CA LEU A 87 14.45 3.88 3.54
C LEU A 87 13.49 4.86 4.20
N PRO A 88 13.23 6.03 3.62
CA PRO A 88 12.20 6.93 4.13
C PRO A 88 10.86 6.21 4.08
N SER A 89 10.15 6.18 5.21
CA SER A 89 8.77 5.70 5.21
C SER A 89 7.91 6.69 4.41
N ARG A 90 6.84 6.21 3.79
CA ARG A 90 5.92 7.06 3.04
C ARG A 90 5.19 7.99 4.02
N GLY A 91 5.56 9.28 4.04
CA GLY A 91 5.08 10.28 5.00
C GLY A 91 6.06 10.61 6.14
N ASP A 92 7.32 10.20 6.02
CA ASP A 92 8.38 10.56 6.96
C ASP A 92 8.94 11.96 6.66
N ASP A 93 8.47 12.97 7.42
CA ASP A 93 8.86 14.37 7.28
C ASP A 93 10.13 14.72 8.08
N ARG A 94 10.86 13.73 8.60
CA ARG A 94 12.09 13.96 9.36
C ARG A 94 13.13 14.60 8.43
N GLU A 95 13.53 15.83 8.74
CA GLU A 95 14.67 16.49 8.10
C GLU A 95 15.88 15.55 8.18
N LEU A 96 16.42 15.20 7.02
CA LEU A 96 17.68 14.46 6.94
C LEU A 96 18.72 15.21 7.76
N PRO A 97 19.61 14.52 8.50
CA PRO A 97 20.70 15.18 9.20
C PRO A 97 21.46 16.03 8.18
N ASP A 98 21.47 17.32 8.44
CA ASP A 98 22.25 18.32 7.73
C ASP A 98 23.71 17.87 7.62
N GLU A 99 24.33 18.10 6.46
CA GLU A 99 25.72 17.72 6.17
C GLU A 99 26.71 18.23 7.23
N GLU A 100 26.34 19.30 7.93
CA GLU A 100 27.11 19.91 9.01
C GLU A 100 27.20 19.02 10.25
N THR A 101 26.12 18.29 10.58
CA THR A 101 26.10 17.29 11.66
C THR A 101 27.00 16.10 11.32
N ARG A 102 26.91 15.56 10.08
CA ARG A 102 27.80 14.47 9.63
C ARG A 102 29.28 14.88 9.62
N ARG A 103 29.57 16.10 9.19
CA ARG A 103 30.95 16.62 9.15
C ARG A 103 31.53 16.78 10.56
N SER A 104 30.70 17.18 11.52
CA SER A 104 31.10 17.33 12.93
C SER A 104 31.49 16.00 13.55
N ASP A 105 30.70 14.94 13.31
CA ASP A 105 30.97 13.59 13.81
C ASP A 105 32.27 13.00 13.22
N GLU A 106 32.50 13.17 11.91
CA GLU A 106 33.75 12.76 11.26
C GLU A 106 34.98 13.52 11.81
N GLN A 107 34.82 14.78 12.16
CA GLN A 107 35.90 15.61 12.69
C GLN A 107 36.28 15.20 14.13
N VAL A 108 35.30 14.81 14.93
CA VAL A 108 35.48 14.27 16.29
C VAL A 108 36.13 12.88 16.24
N GLN A 109 35.79 12.06 15.25
CA GLN A 109 36.42 10.75 15.07
C GLN A 109 37.89 10.87 14.66
N ARG A 110 38.19 11.76 13.71
CA ARG A 110 39.58 12.04 13.28
C ARG A 110 40.43 12.68 14.37
N SER A 111 39.86 13.48 15.25
CA SER A 111 40.61 14.09 16.36
C SER A 111 40.99 13.04 17.42
N ASN A 112 40.07 12.12 17.74
CA ASN A 112 40.32 11.01 18.65
C ASN A 112 41.38 10.03 18.12
N GLU A 113 41.36 9.68 16.82
CA GLU A 113 42.41 8.85 16.22
C GLU A 113 43.79 9.53 16.23
N ARG A 114 43.84 10.86 16.04
CA ARG A 114 45.11 11.61 16.09
C ARG A 114 45.67 11.72 17.50
N ALA A 115 44.81 11.76 18.51
CA ALA A 115 45.23 11.72 19.91
C ALA A 115 45.81 10.35 20.27
N GLN A 116 45.16 9.26 19.86
CA GLN A 116 45.67 7.89 20.11
C GLN A 116 47.03 7.61 19.45
N ARG A 117 47.27 8.11 18.23
CA ARG A 117 48.59 7.95 17.56
C ARG A 117 49.71 8.80 18.16
N ARG A 118 49.42 9.72 19.09
CA ARG A 118 50.43 10.55 19.76
C ARG A 118 50.95 9.93 21.05
N ASP A 119 50.25 8.93 21.57
CA ASP A 119 50.53 8.27 22.85
C ASP A 119 51.12 6.85 22.67
N GLU A 120 51.42 6.45 21.43
CA GLU A 120 52.26 5.29 21.05
C GLU A 120 53.68 5.76 20.66
#